data_AF-A0A6A5TCB9-F1
#
_entry.id   AF-A0A6A5TCB9-F1
#
_cell.length_a   1.000
_cell.length_b   1.000
_cell.length_c   1.000
_cell.angle_alpha   90.00
_cell.angle_beta   90.00
_cell.angle_gamma   90.00
#
_symmetry.space_group_name_H-M   'P 1'
#
loop_
_entity.id
_entity.type
_entity.pdbx_description
1 polymer ?
#
loop_
_entity_poly.entity_id
_entity_poly.type
_entity_poly.pdbx_seq_one_letter_code
_entity_poly.pdbx_strand_id
1 'polypeptide(L)'
;KSWLSACEECHSRCGQSSQYTPSRLLDIMLDDPETVKLVELHPGPGAAPRYACLSHCWGQTRSKHITRVSTLANNLHGIPVSELPKTFQEAIDIARALEIRYLWID
;
A
#
# COMPACT_ATOMS: atom_id res chain seq x y z
N LYS A 1 -17.46 5.93 6.36
CA LYS A 1 -16.30 6.66 5.79
C LYS A 1 -16.32 8.18 6.08
N SER A 2 -17.41 8.75 6.64
CA SER A 2 -17.56 10.20 6.88
C SER A 2 -16.46 10.85 7.73
N TRP A 3 -15.87 10.11 8.67
CA TRP A 3 -14.77 10.61 9.50
C TRP A 3 -13.50 10.94 8.68
N LEU A 4 -13.23 10.18 7.62
CA LEU A 4 -12.03 10.38 6.80
C LEU A 4 -12.20 11.63 5.93
N SER A 5 -13.37 11.78 5.29
CA SER A 5 -13.72 12.99 4.54
C SER A 5 -13.68 14.24 5.42
N ALA A 6 -14.27 14.18 6.61
CA ALA A 6 -14.22 15.30 7.56
C ALA A 6 -12.78 15.63 7.98
N CYS A 7 -11.91 14.63 8.16
CA CYS A 7 -10.50 14.86 8.46
C CYS A 7 -9.79 15.57 7.30
N GLU A 8 -9.97 15.09 6.07
CA GLU A 8 -9.34 15.65 4.87
C GLU A 8 -9.83 17.08 4.58
N GLU A 9 -11.10 17.37 4.81
CA GLU A 9 -11.73 18.66 4.52
C GLU A 9 -11.58 19.69 5.65
N CYS A 10 -11.61 19.25 6.92
CA CYS A 10 -11.63 20.17 8.07
C CYS A 10 -10.26 20.38 8.71
N HIS A 11 -9.27 19.51 8.47
CA HIS A 11 -7.93 19.67 9.03
C HIS A 11 -6.94 20.15 7.98
N SER A 12 -6.37 21.34 8.21
CA SER A 12 -5.43 22.01 7.30
C SER A 12 -4.18 21.19 6.96
N ARG A 13 -3.80 20.21 7.79
CA ARG A 13 -2.65 19.31 7.58
C ARG A 13 -3.01 17.97 6.96
N CYS A 14 -4.26 17.52 7.05
CA CYS A 14 -4.64 16.15 6.67
C CYS A 14 -5.05 16.03 5.19
N GLY A 15 -5.52 17.11 4.56
CA GLY A 15 -5.82 17.16 3.13
C GLY A 15 -4.62 17.51 2.22
N GLN A 16 -3.42 17.68 2.78
CA GLN A 16 -2.24 18.04 2.00
C GLN A 16 -1.59 16.80 1.38
N SER A 17 -1.32 16.85 0.07
CA SER A 17 -0.56 15.81 -0.61
C SER A 17 0.87 15.74 -0.06
N SER A 18 1.30 14.57 0.41
CA SER A 18 2.69 14.35 0.82
C SER A 18 3.64 14.57 -0.35
N GLN A 19 4.79 15.19 -0.08
CA GLN A 19 5.88 15.30 -1.07
C GLN A 19 6.61 13.96 -1.26
N TYR A 20 6.41 13.01 -0.35
CA TYR A 20 7.04 11.70 -0.44
C TYR A 20 6.26 10.77 -1.37
N THR A 21 6.95 10.30 -2.40
CA THR A 21 6.46 9.28 -3.33
C THR A 21 7.31 8.03 -3.15
N PRO A 22 6.75 6.94 -2.58
CA PRO A 22 7.42 5.66 -2.53
C PRO A 22 7.79 5.20 -3.94
N SER A 23 8.97 4.62 -4.13
CA SER A 23 9.34 4.05 -5.44
C SER A 23 8.47 2.84 -5.83
N ARG A 24 7.82 2.21 -4.84
CA ARG A 24 7.00 1.02 -5.02
C ARG A 24 5.78 1.06 -4.10
N LEU A 25 4.65 0.63 -4.63
CA LEU A 25 3.39 0.46 -3.89
C LEU A 25 2.82 -0.93 -4.16
N LEU A 26 1.95 -1.39 -3.27
CA LEU A 26 1.13 -2.57 -3.50
C LEU A 26 -0.20 -2.11 -4.09
N ASP A 27 -0.52 -2.53 -5.32
CA ASP A 27 -1.87 -2.42 -5.88
C ASP A 27 -2.73 -3.53 -5.28
N ILE A 28 -3.73 -3.13 -4.52
CA ILE A 28 -4.60 -4.02 -3.75
C ILE A 28 -6.01 -4.10 -4.31
N MET A 29 -6.28 -3.41 -5.43
CA MET A 29 -7.59 -3.34 -6.08
C MET A 29 -7.47 -3.83 -7.53
N LEU A 30 -6.94 -5.05 -7.67
CA LEU A 30 -6.93 -5.79 -8.94
C LEU A 30 -8.30 -6.43 -9.21
N ASP A 31 -8.49 -6.92 -10.44
CA ASP A 31 -9.71 -7.66 -10.82
C ASP A 31 -9.89 -8.94 -9.99
N ASP A 32 -8.79 -9.59 -9.62
CA ASP A 32 -8.78 -10.70 -8.67
C ASP A 32 -8.54 -10.17 -7.24
N PRO A 33 -9.53 -10.21 -6.34
CA PRO A 33 -9.41 -9.71 -4.98
C PRO A 33 -8.50 -10.58 -4.09
N GLU A 34 -8.21 -11.82 -4.47
CA GLU A 34 -7.32 -12.71 -3.72
C GLU A 34 -5.85 -12.48 -4.08
N THR A 35 -5.57 -11.64 -5.08
CA THR A 35 -4.22 -11.32 -5.54
C THR A 35 -3.92 -9.84 -5.36
N VAL A 36 -2.70 -9.53 -4.95
CA VAL A 36 -2.15 -8.17 -4.91
C VAL A 36 -0.83 -8.12 -5.67
N LYS A 37 -0.43 -6.95 -6.13
CA LYS A 37 0.77 -6.83 -6.97
C LYS A 37 1.59 -5.61 -6.61
N LEU A 38 2.91 -5.78 -6.62
CA LEU A 38 3.81 -4.65 -6.50
C LEU A 38 3.81 -3.86 -7.81
N VAL A 39 3.69 -2.54 -7.71
CA VAL A 39 3.80 -1.60 -8.82
C VAL A 39 4.96 -0.65 -8.56
N GLU A 40 5.76 -0.41 -9.59
CA GLU A 40 6.84 0.57 -9.53
C GLU A 40 6.30 1.94 -9.94
N LEU A 41 6.57 2.95 -9.13
CA LEU A 41 6.28 4.33 -9.46
C LEU A 41 7.53 4.96 -10.04
N HIS A 42 7.44 5.34 -11.31
CA HIS A 42 8.47 6.13 -11.95
C HIS A 42 8.24 7.61 -11.66
N PRO A 43 9.28 8.37 -11.26
CA PRO A 43 9.19 9.82 -11.19
C PRO A 43 8.86 10.34 -12.58
N GLY A 44 7.70 10.98 -12.72
CA GLY A 44 7.21 11.52 -13.98
C GLY A 44 6.28 12.71 -13.74
N PRO A 45 5.97 13.49 -14.78
CA PRO A 45 5.02 14.59 -14.66
C PRO A 45 3.62 14.01 -14.38
N GLY A 46 3.22 14.02 -13.11
CA GLY A 46 1.93 13.52 -12.63
C GLY A 46 1.82 13.64 -11.12
N ALA A 47 0.59 13.74 -10.61
CA ALA A 47 0.35 13.64 -9.17
C ALA A 47 0.67 12.22 -8.70
N ALA A 48 1.39 12.09 -7.59
CA ALA A 48 1.59 10.79 -6.94
C ALA A 48 0.22 10.16 -6.63
N PRO A 49 0.03 8.85 -6.85
CA PRO A 49 -1.25 8.23 -6.57
C PRO A 49 -1.57 8.31 -5.08
N ARG A 50 -2.86 8.36 -4.74
CA ARG A 50 -3.30 8.27 -3.35
C ARG A 50 -3.01 6.88 -2.80
N TYR A 51 -2.33 6.80 -1.66
CA TYR A 51 -1.99 5.55 -0.98
C TYR A 51 -2.21 5.64 0.53
N ALA A 52 -2.40 4.49 1.18
CA ALA A 52 -2.35 4.35 2.62
C ALA A 52 -0.96 3.87 3.04
N CYS A 53 -0.50 4.27 4.24
CA CYS A 53 0.75 3.80 4.81
C CYS A 53 0.48 2.88 6.00
N LEU A 54 1.06 1.69 5.98
CA LEU A 54 1.21 0.83 7.14
C LEU A 54 2.66 0.92 7.62
N SER A 55 2.90 1.68 8.68
CA SER A 55 4.20 1.70 9.35
C SER A 55 4.34 0.43 10.18
N HIS A 56 5.24 -0.47 9.77
CA HIS A 56 5.39 -1.78 10.40
C HIS A 56 6.84 -1.99 10.87
N CYS A 57 7.05 -2.22 12.16
CA CYS A 57 8.36 -2.60 12.66
C CYS A 57 8.67 -4.05 12.27
N TRP A 58 9.55 -4.25 11.29
CA TRP A 58 9.94 -5.58 10.79
C TRP A 58 10.56 -6.51 11.85
N GLY A 59 11.08 -5.96 12.95
CA GLY A 59 11.77 -6.74 13.99
C GLY A 59 13.05 -7.43 13.48
N GLN A 60 13.58 -8.37 14.26
CA GLN A 60 14.75 -9.19 13.86
C GLN A 60 14.37 -10.33 12.89
N THR A 61 13.09 -10.66 12.81
CA THR A 61 12.54 -11.65 11.90
C THR A 61 12.51 -11.09 10.48
N ARG A 62 13.42 -11.57 9.63
CA ARG A 62 13.40 -11.34 8.18
C ARG A 62 12.13 -11.95 7.59
N SER A 63 11.01 -11.24 7.63
CA SER A 63 9.78 -11.67 6.97
C SER A 63 10.05 -12.00 5.51
N LYS A 64 9.49 -13.11 5.03
CA LYS A 64 9.61 -13.57 3.63
C LYS A 64 9.03 -12.56 2.64
N HIS A 65 8.16 -11.68 3.14
CA HIS A 65 7.45 -10.64 2.38
C HIS A 65 8.15 -9.29 2.43
N ILE A 66 9.35 -9.21 3.01
CA ILE A 66 10.25 -8.08 2.75
C ILE A 66 10.57 -8.12 1.25
N THR A 67 10.34 -7.00 0.57
CA THR A 67 10.73 -6.80 -0.83
C THR A 67 12.26 -6.89 -0.94
N ARG A 68 12.77 -8.12 -1.08
CA ARG A 68 14.17 -8.40 -1.38
C ARG A 68 14.32 -8.44 -2.90
N VAL A 69 15.52 -8.12 -3.39
CA VAL A 69 15.86 -8.25 -4.82
C VAL A 69 15.46 -9.63 -5.38
N SER A 70 15.60 -10.68 -4.56
CA SER A 70 15.23 -12.06 -4.91
C SER A 70 13.72 -12.35 -4.95
N THR A 71 12.89 -11.58 -4.23
CA THR A 71 11.42 -11.76 -4.21
C THR A 71 10.69 -10.74 -5.09
N LEU A 72 11.40 -9.72 -5.57
CA LEU A 72 10.85 -8.63 -6.37
C LEU A 72 10.15 -9.11 -7.65
N ALA A 73 10.77 -10.00 -8.42
CA ALA A 73 10.21 -10.50 -9.68
C ALA A 73 8.90 -11.29 -9.49
N ASN A 74 8.79 -12.03 -8.38
CA ASN A 74 7.58 -12.77 -8.04
C ASN A 74 6.49 -11.80 -7.55
N ASN A 75 6.86 -10.82 -6.72
CA ASN A 75 5.95 -9.80 -6.21
C ASN A 75 5.36 -8.90 -7.31
N LEU A 76 6.09 -8.74 -8.43
CA LEU A 76 5.62 -8.07 -9.64
C LEU A 76 4.65 -8.93 -10.48
N HIS A 77 4.66 -10.26 -10.34
CA HIS A 77 3.70 -11.12 -11.03
C HIS A 77 2.38 -11.27 -10.28
N GLY A 78 2.42 -11.16 -8.96
CA GLY A 78 1.25 -11.26 -8.10
C GLY A 78 1.61 -12.01 -6.81
N ILE A 79 0.91 -11.67 -5.73
CA ILE A 79 1.08 -12.25 -4.41
C ILE A 79 -0.32 -12.64 -3.93
N PRO A 80 -0.57 -13.92 -3.60
CA PRO A 80 -1.81 -14.31 -2.96
C PRO A 80 -1.94 -13.61 -1.60
N VAL A 81 -3.07 -12.97 -1.32
CA VAL A 81 -3.34 -12.29 -0.05
C VAL A 81 -3.19 -13.26 1.12
N SER A 82 -3.62 -14.50 0.96
CA SER A 82 -3.52 -15.56 1.96
C SER A 82 -2.09 -15.89 2.40
N GLU A 83 -1.09 -15.61 1.56
CA GLU A 83 0.32 -15.83 1.89
C GLU A 83 0.93 -14.69 2.71
N LEU A 84 0.29 -13.52 2.74
CA LEU A 84 0.79 -12.37 3.49
C LEU A 84 0.60 -12.57 5.01
N PRO A 85 1.41 -11.91 5.86
CA PRO A 85 1.15 -11.84 7.29
C PRO A 85 -0.25 -11.30 7.56
N LYS A 86 -0.90 -11.80 8.63
CA LYS A 86 -2.28 -11.41 8.99
C LYS A 86 -2.45 -9.88 9.09
N THR A 87 -1.47 -9.18 9.65
CA THR A 87 -1.47 -7.71 9.73
C THR A 87 -1.58 -7.04 8.37
N PHE A 88 -0.95 -7.61 7.34
CA PHE A 88 -0.99 -7.04 5.99
C PHE A 88 -2.32 -7.36 5.31
N GLN A 89 -2.87 -8.55 5.54
CA GLN A 89 -4.22 -8.90 5.08
C GLN A 89 -5.27 -7.94 5.67
N GLU A 90 -5.23 -7.71 6.98
CA GLU A 90 -6.14 -6.77 7.66
C GLU A 90 -5.96 -5.33 7.14
N ALA A 91 -4.72 -4.90 6.90
CA ALA A 91 -4.45 -3.58 6.31
C ALA A 91 -4.99 -3.44 4.89
N ILE A 92 -4.90 -4.50 4.07
CA ILE A 92 -5.48 -4.56 2.73
C ILE A 92 -7.00 -4.42 2.80
N ASP A 93 -7.67 -5.15 3.70
CA ASP A 93 -9.12 -5.10 3.85
C ASP A 93 -9.61 -3.72 4.30
N ILE A 94 -8.90 -3.10 5.25
CA ILE A 94 -9.20 -1.73 5.70
C ILE A 94 -9.02 -0.73 4.55
N ALA A 95 -7.91 -0.81 3.82
CA ALA A 95 -7.64 0.10 2.71
C ALA A 95 -8.66 -0.06 1.57
N ARG A 96 -9.07 -1.29 1.24
CA ARG A 96 -10.17 -1.59 0.30
C ARG A 96 -11.49 -0.98 0.77
N ALA A 97 -11.84 -1.16 2.05
CA ALA A 97 -13.04 -0.57 2.63
C ALA A 97 -13.02 0.97 2.60
N LEU A 98 -11.85 1.57 2.66
CA LEU A 98 -11.64 3.02 2.52
C LEU A 98 -11.50 3.51 1.07
N GLU A 99 -11.63 2.62 0.06
CA GLU A 99 -11.44 2.93 -1.36
C GLU A 99 -10.05 3.50 -1.68
N ILE A 100 -9.04 3.04 -0.94
CA ILE A 100 -7.64 3.39 -1.19
C ILE A 100 -6.99 2.24 -1.95
N ARG A 101 -6.67 2.49 -3.22
CA ARG A 101 -6.16 1.46 -4.15
C ARG A 101 -4.75 0.98 -3.82
N TYR A 102 -3.92 1.85 -3.26
CA TYR A 102 -2.50 1.56 -3.08
C TYR A 102 -2.14 1.53 -1.60
N LEU A 103 -1.36 0.52 -1.21
CA LEU A 103 -0.79 0.39 0.12
C LEU A 103 0.73 0.49 0.04
N TRP A 104 1.30 1.35 0.87
CA TRP A 104 2.72 1.39 1.15
C TRP A 104 2.97 0.75 2.52
N ILE A 105 3.92 -0.17 2.59
CA ILE A 105 4.35 -0.82 3.83
C ILE A 105 5.83 -0.48 3.98
N ASP A 106 6.15 0.31 5.00
CA ASP A 106 7.53 0.68 5.35
C ASP A 106 8.26 -0.51 5.97
#